data_AF-A0A7C2U7M0-F1
#
_entry.id   AF-A0A7C2U7M0-F1
#
_cell.length_a   1.000
_cell.length_b   1.000
_cell.length_c   1.000
_cell.angle_alpha   90.00
_cell.angle_beta   90.00
_cell.angle_gamma   90.00
#
_symmetry.space_group_name_H-M   'P 1'
#
loop_
_entity.id
_entity.type
_entity.pdbx_description
1 polymer ?
#
loop_
_entity_poly.entity_id
_entity_poly.type
_entity_poly.pdbx_seq_one_letter_code
_entity_poly.pdbx_strand_id
1 'polypeptide(L)'
;MEHTLILEVPEEVYQPLIKKAQQVGLTPERVVLQWLTNAVKSLTGDPLLQLAGIFESGVTDVSEKHDEYIGQGLLRELDGSTNG
;
A
#
# COMPACT_ATOMS: atom_id res chain seq x y z
N MET A 1 6.15 8.14 25.51
CA MET A 1 7.44 8.81 25.75
C MET A 1 7.96 9.28 24.42
N GLU A 2 8.45 10.51 24.33
CA GLU A 2 9.01 11.06 23.09
C GLU A 2 10.54 10.99 23.14
N HIS A 3 11.17 10.70 22.00
CA HIS A 3 12.61 10.60 21.85
C HIS A 3 13.06 11.50 20.70
N THR A 4 14.13 12.27 20.91
CA THR A 4 14.72 13.12 19.86
C THR A 4 15.77 12.34 19.10
N LEU A 5 15.66 12.34 17.77
CA LEU A 5 16.62 11.73 16.86
C LEU A 5 17.26 12.83 15.99
N ILE A 6 18.59 12.86 15.95
CA ILE A 6 19.36 13.75 15.07
C ILE A 6 19.91 12.89 13.93
N LEU A 7 19.65 13.31 12.69
CA LEU A 7 20.03 12.57 11.49
C LEU A 7 20.88 13.46 10.59
N GLU A 8 22.05 12.96 10.20
CA GLU A 8 22.80 13.51 9.07
C GLU A 8 22.27 12.87 7.80
N VAL A 9 21.59 13.65 6.97
CA VAL A 9 20.95 13.17 5.75
C VAL A 9 21.79 13.59 4.54
N PRO A 10 22.24 12.66 3.68
CA PRO A 10 22.93 12.99 2.45
C PRO A 10 22.11 13.92 1.55
N GLU A 11 22.76 14.84 0.86
CA GLU A 11 22.11 15.87 0.02
C GLU A 11 21.20 15.26 -1.06
N GLU A 12 21.64 14.14 -1.64
CA GLU A 12 20.90 13.35 -2.63
C GLU A 12 19.55 12.83 -2.14
N VAL A 13 19.39 12.65 -0.82
CA VAL A 13 18.13 12.25 -0.17
C VAL A 13 17.35 13.46 0.31
N TYR A 14 18.05 14.48 0.81
CA TYR A 14 17.44 15.68 1.36
C TYR A 14 16.71 16.53 0.29
N GLN A 15 17.27 16.62 -0.92
CA GLN A 15 16.66 17.36 -2.02
C GLN A 15 15.28 16.80 -2.46
N PRO A 16 15.14 15.49 -2.74
CA PRO A 16 13.84 14.87 -2.97
C PRO A 16 12.85 15.05 -1.81
N LEU A 17 13.34 14.98 -0.56
CA LEU A 17 12.51 15.16 0.63
C LEU A 17 11.88 16.55 0.68
N ILE A 18 12.66 17.62 0.43
CA ILE A 18 12.13 18.99 0.38
C ILE A 18 11.07 19.13 -0.71
N LYS A 19 11.34 18.60 -1.92
CA LYS A 19 10.37 18.65 -3.02
C LYS A 19 9.07 17.98 -2.64
N LYS A 20 9.14 16.81 -1.98
CA LYS A 20 7.94 16.12 -1.52
C LYS A 20 7.21 16.94 -0.46
N ALA A 21 7.91 17.47 0.53
CA ALA A 21 7.35 18.30 1.59
C ALA A 21 6.59 19.52 1.02
N GLN A 22 7.15 20.19 0.01
CA GLN A 22 6.48 21.28 -0.72
C GLN A 22 5.21 20.81 -1.42
N GLN A 23 5.23 19.66 -2.11
CA GLN A 23 4.07 19.13 -2.83
C GLN A 23 2.89 18.81 -1.90
N VAL A 24 3.16 18.35 -0.67
CA VAL A 24 2.12 18.01 0.31
C VAL A 24 1.84 19.14 1.32
N GLY A 25 2.51 20.29 1.20
CA GLY A 25 2.34 21.42 2.12
C GLY A 25 2.77 21.13 3.56
N LEU A 26 3.75 20.25 3.75
CA LEU A 26 4.27 19.86 5.06
C LEU A 26 5.74 20.28 5.21
N THR A 27 6.27 20.25 6.44
CA THR A 27 7.71 20.41 6.66
C THR A 27 8.46 19.11 6.38
N PRO A 28 9.76 19.17 6.00
CA PRO A 28 10.57 17.97 5.78
C PRO A 28 10.56 17.00 6.97
N GLU A 29 10.61 17.51 8.20
CA GLU A 29 10.62 16.71 9.43
C GLU A 29 9.32 15.93 9.60
N ARG A 30 8.18 16.54 9.26
CA ARG A 30 6.87 15.87 9.31
C ARG A 30 6.78 14.74 8.29
N VAL A 31 7.32 14.95 7.09
CA VAL A 31 7.38 13.91 6.05
C VAL A 31 8.29 12.76 6.48
N VAL A 32 9.48 13.05 7.01
CA VAL A 32 10.40 12.03 7.55
C VAL A 32 9.75 11.23 8.67
N LEU A 33 9.09 11.90 9.62
CA LEU A 33 8.41 11.22 10.71
C LEU A 33 7.29 10.31 10.21
N GLN A 34 6.52 10.75 9.21
CA GLN A 34 5.47 9.93 8.60
C GLN A 34 6.04 8.70 7.90
N TRP A 35 7.11 8.86 7.13
CA TRP A 35 7.78 7.74 6.45
C TRP A 35 8.39 6.76 7.45
N LEU A 36 9.08 7.26 8.46
CA LEU A 36 9.65 6.43 9.53
C LEU A 36 8.56 5.67 10.27
N THR A 37 7.44 6.32 10.58
CA THR A 37 6.27 5.67 11.22
C THR A 37 5.71 4.55 10.34
N ASN A 38 5.59 4.79 9.04
CA ASN A 38 5.08 3.78 8.10
C ASN A 38 6.06 2.60 7.96
N ALA A 39 7.36 2.88 7.86
CA ALA A 39 8.40 1.86 7.82
C ALA A 39 8.38 1.00 9.10
N VAL A 40 8.31 1.62 10.28
CA VAL A 40 8.21 0.89 11.55
C VAL A 40 6.92 0.06 11.61
N LYS A 41 5.77 0.60 11.16
CA LYS A 41 4.52 -0.16 11.08
C LYS A 41 4.65 -1.41 10.22
N SER A 42 5.31 -1.30 9.06
CA SER A 42 5.57 -2.46 8.21
C SER A 42 6.52 -3.48 8.84
N LEU A 43 7.42 -3.06 9.72
CA LEU A 43 8.29 -3.98 10.48
C LEU A 43 7.53 -4.71 11.58
N THR A 44 6.48 -4.11 12.14
CA THR A 44 5.67 -4.71 13.22
C THR A 44 4.61 -5.71 12.74
N GLY A 45 4.56 -6.01 11.44
CA GLY A 45 3.70 -7.02 10.85
C GLY A 45 2.95 -6.51 9.62
N ASP A 46 2.53 -7.42 8.74
CA ASP A 46 1.72 -7.09 7.58
C ASP A 46 0.26 -6.83 8.03
N PRO A 47 -0.24 -5.58 7.97
CA PRO A 47 -1.61 -5.28 8.34
C PRO A 47 -2.64 -6.00 7.47
N LEU A 48 -2.28 -6.42 6.25
CA LEU A 48 -3.14 -7.24 5.39
C LEU A 48 -3.19 -8.70 5.85
N LEU A 49 -2.19 -9.17 6.59
CA LEU A 49 -2.24 -10.50 7.20
C LEU A 49 -3.36 -10.62 8.23
N GLN A 50 -3.78 -9.51 8.85
CA GLN A 50 -4.98 -9.49 9.70
C GLN A 50 -6.26 -9.76 8.91
N LEU A 51 -6.27 -9.50 7.61
CA LEU A 51 -7.39 -9.78 6.71
C LEU A 51 -7.38 -11.22 6.19
N ALA A 52 -6.27 -11.95 6.37
CA ALA A 52 -6.17 -13.35 5.97
C ALA A 52 -7.12 -14.21 6.83
N GLY A 53 -8.05 -14.91 6.17
CA GLY A 53 -9.05 -15.77 6.84
C GLY A 53 -10.30 -15.04 7.36
N ILE A 54 -10.42 -13.71 7.19
CA ILE A 54 -11.67 -12.98 7.52
C ILE A 54 -12.76 -13.23 6.47
N PHE A 55 -12.36 -13.40 5.20
CA PHE A 55 -13.30 -13.62 4.11
C PHE A 55 -13.59 -15.11 3.98
N GLU A 56 -14.77 -15.52 4.42
CA GLU A 56 -15.32 -16.84 4.12
C GLU A 56 -15.92 -16.81 2.71
N SER A 57 -15.33 -17.59 1.81
CA SER A 57 -15.83 -17.83 0.46
C SER A 57 -16.06 -19.32 0.29
N GLY A 58 -17.18 -19.69 -0.35
CA GLY A 58 -17.41 -21.07 -0.77
C GLY A 58 -16.46 -21.56 -1.87
N VAL A 59 -15.66 -20.65 -2.44
CA VAL A 59 -14.64 -20.95 -3.44
C VAL A 59 -13.30 -21.13 -2.72
N THR A 60 -12.84 -22.37 -2.63
CA THR A 60 -11.65 -22.76 -1.85
C THR A 60 -10.35 -22.78 -2.67
N ASP A 61 -10.45 -22.73 -4.00
CA ASP A 61 -9.35 -22.84 -4.96
C ASP A 61 -9.00 -21.50 -5.63
N VAL A 62 -9.45 -20.37 -5.06
CA VAL A 62 -9.21 -19.02 -5.59
C VAL A 62 -7.72 -18.75 -5.78
N SER A 63 -6.87 -19.17 -4.85
CA SER A 63 -5.42 -18.97 -4.98
C SER A 63 -4.82 -19.65 -6.21
N GLU A 64 -5.32 -20.84 -6.55
CA GLU A 64 -4.82 -21.66 -7.66
C GLU A 64 -5.42 -21.26 -9.01
N LYS A 65 -6.69 -20.81 -9.02
CA LYS A 65 -7.46 -20.53 -10.24
C LYS A 65 -7.84 -19.07 -10.44
N HIS A 66 -7.18 -18.14 -9.74
CA HIS A 66 -7.51 -16.71 -9.81
C HIS A 66 -7.55 -16.18 -11.24
N ASP A 67 -6.58 -16.55 -12.08
CA ASP A 67 -6.53 -16.14 -13.50
C ASP A 67 -7.77 -16.62 -14.28
N GLU A 68 -8.23 -17.84 -14.02
CA GLU A 68 -9.41 -18.40 -14.67
C GLU A 68 -10.68 -17.65 -14.24
N TYR A 69 -10.84 -17.39 -12.94
CA TYR A 69 -12.00 -16.66 -12.42
C TYR A 69 -12.06 -15.21 -12.91
N ILE A 70 -10.91 -14.54 -12.95
CA ILE A 70 -10.79 -13.19 -13.51
C ILE A 70 -11.15 -13.21 -14.99
N GLY A 71 -10.63 -14.18 -15.76
CA GLY A 71 -10.95 -14.35 -17.17
C GLY A 71 -12.44 -14.59 -17.42
N GLN A 72 -13.09 -15.44 -16.63
CA GLN A 72 -14.54 -15.66 -16.70
C GLN A 72 -15.35 -14.39 -16.38
N GLY A 73 -14.91 -13.60 -15.40
CA GLY A 73 -15.54 -12.31 -15.05
C GLY A 73 -15.49 -11.32 -16.20
N LEU A 74 -14.30 -11.13 -16.79
CA LEU A 74 -14.09 -10.27 -17.94
C LEU A 74 -14.93 -10.71 -19.15
N LEU A 75 -15.01 -12.02 -19.42
CA LEU A 75 -15.83 -12.53 -20.51
C LEU A 75 -17.32 -12.22 -20.30
N ARG A 76 -17.83 -12.40 -19.08
CA ARG A 76 -19.23 -12.07 -18.73
C ARG A 76 -19.52 -10.57 -18.87
N GLU A 77 -18.59 -9.69 -18.53
CA GLU A 77 -18.75 -8.24 -18.69
C GLU A 77 -18.79 -7.81 -20.17
N LEU A 78 -17.97 -8.46 -21.01
CA LEU A 78 -17.94 -8.23 -22.45
C LEU A 78 -19.19 -8.79 -23.16
N ASP A 79 -19.66 -9.97 -22.75
CA ASP A 79 -20.90 -10.57 -23.25
C ASP A 79 -22.17 -9.86 -22.73
N GLY A 80 -22.09 -9.28 -21.54
CA GLY A 80 -23.14 -8.43 -20.97
C GLY A 80 -23.23 -7.05 -21.64
N SER A 81 -22.10 -6.51 -22.11
CA SER A 81 -22.04 -5.22 -22.82
C SER A 81 -22.47 -5.31 -24.29
N THR A 82 -22.68 -6.51 -24.83
CA THR A 82 -23.15 -6.74 -26.22
C THR A 82 -24.66 -6.97 -26.33
N ASN A 83 -25.41 -6.97 -25.21
CA ASN A 83 -26.88 -7.09 -25.17
C ASN A 83 -27.58 -5.85 -24.57
N GLY A 84 -26.99 -4.65 -24.70
CA GLY A 84 -27.58 -3.37 -24.31
C GLY A 84 -27.94 -2.50 -25.53
#